data_AF-A0A7X3ZXK1-F1
#
_entry.id   AF-A0A7X3ZXK1-F1
#
_cell.length_a   1.000
_cell.length_b   1.000
_cell.length_c   1.000
_cell.angle_alpha   90.00
_cell.angle_beta   90.00
_cell.angle_gamma   90.00
#
_symmetry.space_group_name_H-M   'P 1'
#
loop_
_entity.id
_entity.type
_entity.pdbx_description
1 polymer ?
#
loop_
_entity_poly.entity_id
_entity_poly.type
_entity_poly.pdbx_seq_one_letter_code
_entity_poly.pdbx_strand_id
1 'polypeptide(L)'
;MHPAPSIILFTTLSGLGFGMLAFLGLDAAPPTGWSALAFLFVAYSLAVSGLLASTFHLGHPERALKAFTQWRSSWLSREAWVSLLALSAMAPYGIGLVFLDQAWRVPGVAGGVLSVATVFATSMIYLQMRTVPRWNHWSPPALFLGFALAGGALMTGRVSVALWALPLLGVVQVAAWIDQERREKATETDLATATGLGHVGRVRAFESP
;
A
#
# COMPACT_ATOMS: atom_id res chain seq x y z
N MET A 1 -14.85 -9.02 -11.74
CA MET A 1 -13.41 -8.69 -11.73
C MET A 1 -12.64 -9.84 -11.10
N HIS A 2 -11.72 -10.44 -11.84
CA HIS A 2 -10.70 -11.33 -11.28
C HIS A 2 -9.47 -10.49 -10.95
N PRO A 3 -9.10 -10.31 -9.66
CA PRO A 3 -7.93 -9.53 -9.31
C PRO A 3 -6.67 -10.20 -9.85
N ALA A 4 -5.80 -9.42 -10.49
CA ALA A 4 -4.50 -9.92 -10.95
C ALA A 4 -3.69 -10.40 -9.74
N PRO A 5 -3.21 -11.66 -9.69
CA PRO A 5 -2.45 -12.19 -8.56
C PRO A 5 -1.21 -11.34 -8.23
N SER A 6 -0.58 -10.76 -9.24
CA SER A 6 0.56 -9.85 -9.09
C SER A 6 0.23 -8.57 -8.31
N ILE A 7 -0.98 -8.05 -8.40
CA ILE A 7 -1.43 -6.89 -7.61
C ILE A 7 -1.62 -7.26 -6.14
N ILE A 8 -2.15 -8.46 -5.86
CA ILE A 8 -2.31 -8.95 -4.48
C ILE A 8 -0.93 -9.14 -3.83
N LEU A 9 0.00 -9.76 -4.55
CA LEU A 9 1.39 -9.90 -4.11
C LEU A 9 2.05 -8.54 -3.90
N PHE A 10 1.87 -7.61 -4.84
CA PHE A 10 2.38 -6.25 -4.72
C PHE A 10 1.92 -5.58 -3.44
N THR A 11 0.61 -5.43 -3.22
CA THR A 11 0.08 -4.65 -2.09
C THR A 11 0.38 -5.32 -0.75
N THR A 12 0.39 -6.65 -0.70
CA THR A 12 0.69 -7.41 0.53
C THR A 12 2.17 -7.32 0.91
N LEU A 13 3.07 -7.64 -0.03
CA LEU A 13 4.51 -7.64 0.24
C LEU A 13 5.05 -6.23 0.43
N SER A 14 4.66 -5.28 -0.43
CA SER A 14 5.13 -3.90 -0.31
C SER A 14 4.57 -3.22 0.95
N GLY A 15 3.29 -3.45 1.28
CA GLY A 15 2.69 -2.94 2.51
C GLY A 15 3.43 -3.43 3.75
N LEU A 16 3.74 -4.74 3.82
CA LEU A 16 4.50 -5.31 4.94
C LEU A 16 5.92 -4.76 5.01
N GLY A 17 6.63 -4.71 3.87
CA GLY A 17 8.00 -4.20 3.79
C GLY A 17 8.11 -2.72 4.20
N PHE A 18 7.26 -1.85 3.66
CA PHE A 18 7.21 -0.44 4.06
C PHE A 18 6.73 -0.26 5.50
N GLY A 19 5.84 -1.12 5.99
CA GLY A 19 5.48 -1.16 7.41
C GLY A 19 6.68 -1.44 8.32
N MET A 20 7.51 -2.42 7.97
CA MET A 20 8.75 -2.70 8.69
C MET A 20 9.74 -1.52 8.62
N LEU A 21 9.95 -0.93 7.45
CA LEU A 21 10.83 0.24 7.27
C LEU A 21 10.35 1.45 8.07
N ALA A 22 9.04 1.66 8.17
CA ALA A 22 8.46 2.69 9.02
C ALA A 22 8.86 2.51 10.49
N PHE A 23 8.72 1.29 11.03
CA PHE A 23 9.10 1.01 12.41
C PHE A 23 10.60 1.07 12.66
N LEU A 24 11.43 0.59 11.72
CA LEU A 24 12.88 0.68 11.84
C LEU A 24 13.35 2.14 11.81
N GLY A 25 12.87 2.94 10.86
CA GLY A 25 13.29 4.33 10.69
C GLY A 25 12.80 5.28 11.80
N LEU A 26 11.65 4.97 12.42
CA LEU A 26 11.08 5.76 13.51
C LEU A 26 11.48 5.26 14.90
N ASP A 27 12.23 4.17 14.99
CA ASP A 27 12.69 3.64 16.27
C ASP A 27 13.66 4.62 16.95
N ALA A 28 13.45 4.87 18.24
CA ALA A 28 14.36 5.68 19.04
C ALA A 28 15.64 4.90 19.40
N ALA A 29 15.54 3.57 19.46
CA ALA A 29 16.64 2.66 19.79
C ALA A 29 16.62 1.47 18.81
N PRO A 30 16.85 1.71 17.51
CA PRO A 30 16.84 0.66 16.50
C PRO A 30 17.92 -0.39 16.79
N PRO A 31 17.73 -1.65 16.36
CA PRO A 31 18.80 -2.63 16.37
C PRO A 31 19.97 -2.15 15.49
N THR A 32 21.19 -2.58 15.82
CA THR A 32 22.41 -2.37 15.02
C THR A 32 23.06 -3.70 14.62
N GLY A 33 24.11 -3.66 13.81
CA GLY A 33 24.89 -4.82 13.39
C GLY A 33 24.07 -5.88 12.64
N TRP A 34 24.29 -7.16 12.96
CA TRP A 34 23.63 -8.29 12.30
C TRP A 34 22.11 -8.30 12.43
N SER A 35 21.59 -7.86 13.58
CA SER A 35 20.15 -7.75 13.80
C SER A 35 19.53 -6.69 12.88
N ALA A 36 20.18 -5.53 12.75
CA ALA A 36 19.74 -4.50 11.81
C ALA A 36 19.76 -5.02 10.36
N LEU A 37 20.83 -5.73 9.98
CA LEU A 37 20.95 -6.31 8.65
C LEU A 37 19.81 -7.28 8.36
N ALA A 38 19.48 -8.18 9.28
CA ALA A 38 18.39 -9.14 9.11
C ALA A 38 17.03 -8.44 8.90
N PHE A 39 16.69 -7.49 9.78
CA PHE A 39 15.42 -6.76 9.66
C PHE A 39 15.35 -5.90 8.38
N LEU A 40 16.41 -5.17 8.06
CA LEU A 40 16.48 -4.35 6.85
C LEU A 40 16.43 -5.23 5.60
N PHE A 41 17.16 -6.34 5.57
CA PHE A 41 17.15 -7.27 4.44
C PHE A 41 15.75 -7.80 4.17
N VAL A 42 15.03 -8.26 5.20
CA VAL A 42 13.65 -8.73 5.06
C VAL A 42 12.73 -7.59 4.61
N ALA A 43 12.82 -6.42 5.24
CA ALA A 43 11.98 -5.27 4.93
C ALA A 43 12.16 -4.80 3.47
N TYR A 44 13.41 -4.68 3.01
CA TYR A 44 13.74 -4.34 1.62
C TYR A 44 13.31 -5.42 0.65
N SER A 45 13.55 -6.69 0.98
CA SER A 45 13.16 -7.82 0.11
C SER A 45 11.65 -7.83 -0.12
N LEU A 46 10.86 -7.64 0.93
CA LEU A 46 9.40 -7.53 0.84
C LEU A 46 8.96 -6.28 0.05
N ALA A 47 9.52 -5.11 0.37
CA ALA A 47 9.19 -3.86 -0.31
C ALA A 47 9.49 -3.91 -1.82
N VAL A 48 10.72 -4.29 -2.18
CA VAL A 48 11.18 -4.35 -3.56
C VAL A 48 10.50 -5.48 -4.33
N SER A 49 10.35 -6.66 -3.75
CA SER A 49 9.65 -7.77 -4.44
C SER A 49 8.18 -7.43 -4.69
N GLY A 50 7.52 -6.76 -3.73
CA GLY A 50 6.18 -6.22 -3.94
C GLY A 50 6.14 -5.23 -5.10
N LEU A 51 7.01 -4.22 -5.09
CA LEU A 51 7.09 -3.21 -6.17
C LEU A 51 7.39 -3.85 -7.53
N LEU A 52 8.28 -4.83 -7.60
CA LEU A 52 8.56 -5.59 -8.82
C LEU A 52 7.34 -6.40 -9.27
N ALA A 53 6.59 -7.00 -8.34
CA ALA A 53 5.36 -7.71 -8.66
C ALA A 53 4.34 -6.80 -9.37
N SER A 54 4.30 -5.52 -9.03
CA SER A 54 3.46 -4.53 -9.73
C SER A 54 3.80 -4.39 -11.22
N THR A 55 4.99 -4.77 -11.67
CA THR A 55 5.34 -4.62 -13.10
C THR A 55 4.77 -5.75 -13.98
N PHE A 56 4.45 -6.91 -13.41
CA PHE A 56 4.00 -8.09 -14.17
C PHE A 56 2.56 -8.01 -14.69
N HIS A 57 1.77 -7.02 -14.27
CA HIS A 57 0.44 -6.77 -14.84
C HIS A 57 0.43 -5.66 -15.90
N LEU A 58 1.59 -5.04 -16.18
CA LEU A 58 1.68 -4.00 -17.19
C LEU A 58 1.53 -4.61 -18.59
N GLY A 59 0.59 -4.11 -19.38
CA GLY A 59 0.47 -4.50 -20.79
C GLY A 59 1.64 -4.02 -21.67
N HIS A 60 2.38 -3.00 -21.22
CA HIS A 60 3.52 -2.40 -21.92
C HIS A 60 4.65 -2.09 -20.91
N PRO A 61 5.40 -3.12 -20.45
CA PRO A 61 6.41 -2.97 -19.41
C PRO A 61 7.55 -2.01 -19.79
N GLU A 62 7.85 -1.86 -21.09
CA GLU A 62 8.85 -0.91 -21.60
C GLU A 62 8.48 0.56 -21.31
N ARG A 63 7.22 0.83 -20.98
CA ARG A 63 6.70 2.15 -20.63
C ARG A 63 6.59 2.38 -19.12
N ALA A 64 7.06 1.47 -18.28
CA ALA A 64 6.96 1.57 -16.83
C ALA A 64 7.47 2.91 -16.28
N LEU A 65 8.54 3.46 -16.86
CA LEU A 65 9.11 4.76 -16.47
C LEU A 65 8.12 5.93 -16.62
N LYS A 66 7.11 5.82 -17.49
CA LYS A 66 6.06 6.84 -17.62
C LYS A 66 5.25 7.00 -16.33
N ALA A 67 5.23 6.00 -15.45
CA ALA A 67 4.60 6.09 -14.14
C ALA A 67 5.16 7.26 -13.31
N PHE A 68 6.40 7.69 -13.52
CA PHE A 68 7.02 8.79 -12.76
C PHE A 68 6.65 10.20 -13.28
N THR A 69 5.93 10.33 -14.40
CA THR A 69 5.79 11.63 -15.07
C THR A 69 4.68 12.53 -14.50
N GLN A 70 3.59 11.96 -14.00
CA GLN A 70 2.36 12.70 -13.65
C GLN A 70 2.18 12.91 -12.14
N TRP A 71 3.25 13.19 -11.39
CA TRP A 71 3.22 13.23 -9.92
C TRP A 71 2.28 14.28 -9.31
N ARG A 72 1.96 15.34 -10.06
CA ARG A 72 1.04 16.40 -9.60
C ARG A 72 -0.43 15.98 -9.63
N SER A 73 -0.81 15.03 -10.48
CA SER A 73 -2.21 14.63 -10.70
C SER A 73 -2.47 13.16 -10.36
N SER A 74 -1.49 12.28 -10.52
CA SER A 74 -1.64 10.83 -10.40
C SER A 74 -1.10 10.30 -9.07
N TRP A 75 -1.93 9.61 -8.30
CA TRP A 75 -1.50 8.87 -7.10
C TRP A 75 -0.53 7.72 -7.41
N LEU A 76 -0.68 7.05 -8.56
CA LEU A 76 0.29 6.05 -9.02
C LEU A 76 1.69 6.66 -9.19
N SER A 77 1.75 7.89 -9.72
CA SER A 77 3.02 8.57 -9.90
C SER A 77 3.62 9.06 -8.58
N ARG A 78 2.78 9.48 -7.63
CA ARG A 78 3.21 9.80 -6.26
C ARG A 78 3.75 8.56 -5.56
N GLU A 79 3.09 7.41 -5.67
CA GLU A 79 3.59 6.15 -5.10
C GLU A 79 4.97 5.81 -5.64
N ALA A 80 5.17 5.88 -6.96
CA ALA A 80 6.45 5.58 -7.60
C ALA A 80 7.59 6.48 -7.06
N TRP A 81 7.36 7.78 -6.95
CA TRP A 81 8.37 8.70 -6.39
C TRP A 81 8.58 8.51 -4.89
N VAL A 82 7.52 8.40 -4.11
CA VAL A 82 7.60 8.32 -2.66
C VAL A 82 8.24 7.00 -2.22
N SER A 83 7.94 5.88 -2.90
CA SER A 83 8.59 4.58 -2.66
C SER A 83 10.09 4.64 -2.97
N LEU A 84 10.48 5.24 -4.11
CA LEU A 84 11.88 5.43 -4.48
C LEU A 84 12.61 6.28 -3.44
N LEU A 85 12.00 7.37 -2.98
CA LEU A 85 12.58 8.24 -1.96
C LEU A 85 12.66 7.54 -0.59
N ALA A 86 11.66 6.75 -0.21
CA ALA A 86 11.66 5.97 1.02
C ALA A 86 12.84 4.99 1.07
N LEU A 87 12.99 4.18 0.01
CA LEU A 87 14.10 3.23 -0.11
C LEU A 87 15.45 3.96 -0.18
N SER A 88 15.53 5.06 -0.93
CA SER A 88 16.77 5.85 -1.03
C SER A 88 17.18 6.48 0.30
N ALA A 89 16.23 6.95 1.12
CA ALA A 89 16.49 7.50 2.45
C ALA A 89 16.87 6.42 3.47
N MET A 90 16.25 5.25 3.38
CA MET A 90 16.56 4.11 4.26
C MET A 90 17.92 3.47 3.97
N ALA A 91 18.49 3.64 2.76
CA ALA A 91 19.76 3.04 2.38
C ALA A 91 20.95 3.56 3.22
N PRO A 92 21.22 4.89 3.31
CA PRO A 92 22.29 5.40 4.17
C PRO A 92 21.99 5.14 5.66
N TYR A 93 20.72 5.18 6.08
CA TYR A 93 20.34 4.81 7.44
C TYR A 93 20.73 3.35 7.76
N GLY A 94 20.45 2.43 6.84
CA GLY A 94 20.85 1.03 6.97
C GLY A 94 22.36 0.83 7.00
N ILE A 95 23.12 1.58 6.20
CA ILE A 95 24.60 1.55 6.24
C ILE A 95 25.10 1.95 7.64
N GLY A 96 24.55 3.03 8.20
CA GLY A 96 24.87 3.49 9.56
C GLY A 96 24.58 2.42 10.60
N LEU A 97 23.38 1.81 10.57
CA LEU A 97 22.99 0.78 11.54
C LEU A 97 23.83 -0.50 11.43
N VAL A 98 24.12 -0.95 10.22
CA VAL A 98 24.74 -2.27 9.99
C VAL A 98 26.26 -2.23 10.16
N PHE A 99 26.93 -1.21 9.63
CA PHE A 99 28.39 -1.19 9.53
C PHE A 99 29.07 -0.24 10.51
N LEU A 100 28.33 0.74 11.03
CA LEU A 100 28.90 1.82 11.85
C LEU A 100 28.32 1.88 13.26
N ASP A 101 27.36 1.01 13.59
CA ASP A 101 26.58 1.05 14.84
C ASP A 101 25.98 2.44 15.15
N GLN A 102 25.60 3.18 14.10
CA GLN A 102 25.09 4.54 14.19
C GLN A 102 23.67 4.67 13.63
N ALA A 103 22.74 5.11 14.48
CA ALA A 103 21.39 5.45 14.08
C ALA A 103 21.30 6.90 13.58
N TRP A 104 21.59 7.14 12.29
CA TRP A 104 21.45 8.47 11.69
C TRP A 104 19.98 8.89 11.62
N ARG A 105 19.58 9.74 12.58
CA ARG A 105 18.17 10.04 12.85
C ARG A 105 17.44 10.72 11.70
N VAL A 106 18.11 11.61 10.96
CA VAL A 106 17.50 12.32 9.83
C VAL A 106 17.06 11.37 8.70
N PRO A 107 17.95 10.56 8.09
CA PRO A 107 17.54 9.61 7.05
C PRO A 107 16.61 8.51 7.57
N GLY A 108 16.77 8.06 8.82
CA GLY A 108 15.86 7.08 9.44
C GLY A 108 14.42 7.59 9.54
N VAL A 109 14.21 8.76 10.16
CA VAL A 109 12.87 9.34 10.30
C VAL A 109 12.29 9.71 8.94
N ALA A 110 13.09 10.29 8.04
CA ALA A 110 12.63 10.61 6.68
C ALA A 110 12.18 9.34 5.93
N GLY A 111 13.01 8.29 5.94
CA GLY A 111 12.69 7.00 5.30
C GLY A 111 11.47 6.33 5.93
N GLY A 112 11.32 6.40 7.25
CA GLY A 112 10.16 5.84 7.94
C GLY A 112 8.86 6.56 7.60
N VAL A 113 8.85 7.89 7.60
CA VAL A 113 7.69 8.71 7.19
C VAL A 113 7.36 8.48 5.72
N LEU A 114 8.36 8.45 4.84
CA LEU A 114 8.16 8.18 3.40
C LEU A 114 7.63 6.77 3.15
N SER A 115 7.98 5.79 3.98
CA SER A 115 7.43 4.43 3.90
C SER A 115 5.92 4.42 4.20
N VAL A 116 5.48 5.14 5.23
CA VAL A 116 4.05 5.33 5.52
C VAL A 116 3.36 6.08 4.38
N ALA A 117 3.98 7.14 3.87
CA ALA A 117 3.45 7.92 2.76
C ALA A 117 3.34 7.11 1.46
N THR A 118 4.22 6.12 1.25
CA THR A 118 4.15 5.19 0.11
C THR A 118 2.88 4.36 0.19
N VAL A 119 2.63 3.69 1.32
CA VAL A 119 1.42 2.87 1.53
C VAL A 119 0.16 3.73 1.42
N PHE A 120 0.20 4.96 1.96
CA PHE A 120 -0.87 5.92 1.78
C PHE A 120 -1.12 6.21 0.30
N ALA A 121 -0.07 6.54 -0.48
CA ALA A 121 -0.21 6.80 -1.92
C ALA A 121 -0.82 5.60 -2.67
N THR A 122 -0.39 4.38 -2.36
CA THR A 122 -0.99 3.14 -2.91
C THR A 122 -2.47 3.06 -2.60
N SER A 123 -2.87 3.32 -1.36
CA SER A 123 -4.28 3.28 -0.96
C SER A 123 -5.14 4.33 -1.69
N MET A 124 -4.55 5.50 -1.97
CA MET A 124 -5.22 6.59 -2.67
C MET A 124 -5.49 6.28 -4.14
N ILE A 125 -4.72 5.35 -4.76
CA ILE A 125 -5.03 4.82 -6.09
C ILE A 125 -6.43 4.19 -6.08
N TYR A 126 -6.76 3.45 -5.01
CA TYR A 126 -8.09 2.85 -4.85
C TYR A 126 -9.15 3.87 -4.50
N LEU A 127 -8.88 4.73 -3.50
CA LEU A 127 -9.86 5.73 -3.06
C LEU A 127 -10.28 6.68 -4.19
N GLN A 128 -9.40 7.07 -5.11
CA GLN A 128 -9.78 8.01 -6.18
C GLN A 128 -10.68 7.41 -7.27
N MET A 129 -10.84 6.08 -7.34
CA MET A 129 -11.58 5.41 -8.42
C MET A 129 -13.10 5.49 -8.22
N ARG A 130 -13.68 6.64 -8.54
CA ARG A 130 -15.14 6.90 -8.44
C ARG A 130 -16.01 5.90 -9.21
N THR A 131 -15.46 5.28 -10.25
CA THR A 131 -16.16 4.27 -11.07
C THR A 131 -16.31 2.92 -10.38
N VAL A 132 -15.60 2.68 -9.27
CA VAL A 132 -15.72 1.46 -8.48
C VAL A 132 -16.10 1.85 -7.04
N PRO A 133 -17.41 1.92 -6.71
CA PRO A 133 -17.90 2.42 -5.43
C PRO A 133 -17.30 1.74 -4.19
N ARG A 134 -17.00 0.43 -4.27
CA ARG A 134 -16.33 -0.29 -3.17
C ARG A 134 -14.94 0.26 -2.86
N TRP A 135 -14.24 0.74 -3.88
CA TRP A 135 -12.88 1.27 -3.75
C TRP A 135 -12.91 2.77 -3.42
N ASN A 136 -13.87 3.53 -3.96
CA ASN A 136 -14.12 4.92 -3.59
C ASN A 136 -14.84 5.03 -2.24
N HIS A 137 -14.17 4.54 -1.19
CA HIS A 137 -14.69 4.43 0.15
C HIS A 137 -13.62 4.85 1.16
N TRP A 138 -13.96 5.23 2.38
CA TRP A 138 -12.95 5.64 3.38
C TRP A 138 -12.02 4.49 3.82
N SER A 139 -12.40 3.24 3.55
CA SER A 139 -11.73 2.06 4.10
C SER A 139 -10.37 1.72 3.48
N PRO A 140 -10.06 1.90 2.17
CA PRO A 140 -8.74 1.58 1.65
C PRO A 140 -7.58 2.30 2.35
N PRO A 141 -7.58 3.64 2.56
CA PRO A 141 -6.47 4.27 3.29
C PRO A 141 -6.38 3.80 4.74
N ALA A 142 -7.51 3.58 5.42
CA ALA A 142 -7.51 3.08 6.79
C ALA A 142 -6.93 1.66 6.90
N LEU A 143 -7.37 0.76 6.01
CA LEU A 143 -6.98 -0.66 6.04
C LEU A 143 -5.59 -0.88 5.48
N PHE A 144 -5.18 -0.21 4.40
CA PHE A 144 -3.82 -0.36 3.85
C PHE A 144 -2.77 0.09 4.85
N LEU A 145 -2.94 1.30 5.43
CA LEU A 145 -2.04 1.80 6.46
C LEU A 145 -2.09 0.94 7.72
N GLY A 146 -3.29 0.57 8.14
CA GLY A 146 -3.52 -0.29 9.28
C GLY A 146 -2.77 -1.62 9.16
N PHE A 147 -2.99 -2.37 8.09
CA PHE A 147 -2.35 -3.67 7.87
C PHE A 147 -0.84 -3.55 7.66
N ALA A 148 -0.37 -2.53 6.95
CA ALA A 148 1.07 -2.27 6.82
C ALA A 148 1.73 -2.04 8.18
N LEU A 149 1.14 -1.19 9.03
CA LEU A 149 1.68 -0.92 10.36
C LEU A 149 1.50 -2.10 11.31
N ALA A 150 0.36 -2.78 11.34
CA ALA A 150 0.15 -3.93 12.21
C ALA A 150 1.08 -5.11 11.84
N GLY A 151 1.22 -5.39 10.54
CA GLY A 151 2.15 -6.39 10.03
C GLY A 151 3.60 -6.00 10.27
N GLY A 152 3.96 -4.74 10.01
CA GLY A 152 5.30 -4.20 10.25
C GLY A 152 5.68 -4.25 11.74
N ALA A 153 4.74 -3.95 12.64
CA ALA A 153 4.91 -4.08 14.07
C ALA A 153 5.19 -5.54 14.45
N LEU A 154 4.39 -6.49 13.93
CA LEU A 154 4.58 -7.91 14.19
C LEU A 154 5.96 -8.39 13.72
N MET A 155 6.35 -8.04 12.50
CA MET A 155 7.62 -8.48 11.89
C MET A 155 8.86 -7.81 12.47
N THR A 156 8.70 -6.67 13.16
CA THR A 156 9.80 -5.99 13.87
C THR A 156 9.78 -6.25 15.38
N GLY A 157 9.01 -7.25 15.85
CA GLY A 157 9.00 -7.67 17.25
C GLY A 157 8.18 -6.79 18.21
N ARG A 158 7.40 -5.84 17.70
CA ARG A 158 6.50 -4.98 18.49
C ARG A 158 5.18 -5.69 18.78
N VAL A 159 5.29 -6.86 19.44
CA VAL A 159 4.18 -7.80 19.66
C VAL A 159 3.01 -7.14 20.36
N SER A 160 3.24 -6.29 21.36
CA SER A 160 2.16 -5.59 22.07
C SER A 160 1.33 -4.69 21.15
N VAL A 161 1.95 -4.03 20.18
CA VAL A 161 1.24 -3.19 19.19
C VAL A 161 0.45 -4.09 18.24
N ALA A 162 1.07 -5.13 17.69
CA ALA A 162 0.42 -6.05 16.76
C ALA A 162 -0.77 -6.80 17.41
N LEU A 163 -0.64 -7.18 18.68
CA LEU A 163 -1.66 -7.90 19.45
C LEU A 163 -2.98 -7.14 19.50
N TRP A 164 -2.93 -5.82 19.66
CA TRP A 164 -4.14 -4.98 19.69
C TRP A 164 -4.55 -4.49 18.29
N ALA A 165 -3.58 -4.16 17.44
CA ALA A 165 -3.85 -3.61 16.12
C ALA A 165 -4.53 -4.62 15.19
N LEU A 166 -4.11 -5.89 15.18
CA LEU A 166 -4.65 -6.89 14.26
C LEU A 166 -6.14 -7.22 14.52
N PRO A 167 -6.60 -7.49 15.76
CA PRO A 167 -8.02 -7.68 16.03
C PRO A 167 -8.86 -6.43 15.73
N LEU A 168 -8.34 -5.25 16.10
CA LEU A 168 -9.01 -3.98 15.80
C LEU A 168 -9.20 -3.79 14.29
N LEU A 169 -8.18 -4.09 13.49
CA LEU A 169 -8.27 -4.05 12.03
C LEU A 169 -9.24 -5.09 11.47
N GLY A 170 -9.34 -6.26 12.09
CA GLY A 170 -10.39 -7.24 11.77
C GLY A 170 -11.80 -6.66 11.95
N VAL A 171 -12.04 -5.96 13.07
CA VAL A 171 -13.31 -5.27 13.32
C VAL A 171 -13.54 -4.15 12.30
N VAL A 172 -12.53 -3.31 12.02
CA VAL A 172 -12.62 -2.24 11.02
C VAL A 172 -12.88 -2.79 9.62
N GLN A 173 -12.27 -3.92 9.26
CA GLN A 173 -12.48 -4.60 7.98
C GLN A 173 -13.92 -5.10 7.84
N VAL A 174 -14.48 -5.71 8.88
CA VAL A 174 -15.89 -6.15 8.89
C VAL A 174 -16.83 -4.96 8.84
N ALA A 175 -16.58 -3.91 9.62
CA ALA A 175 -17.39 -2.69 9.60
C ALA A 175 -17.36 -2.01 8.21
N ALA A 176 -16.18 -1.93 7.59
CA ALA A 176 -16.03 -1.41 6.25
C ALA A 176 -16.79 -2.23 5.21
N TRP A 177 -16.76 -3.57 5.32
CA TRP A 177 -17.52 -4.45 4.43
C TRP A 177 -19.02 -4.17 4.54
N ILE A 178 -19.55 -4.11 5.76
CA ILE A 178 -20.98 -3.86 6.01
C ILE A 178 -21.39 -2.49 5.47
N ASP A 179 -20.58 -1.45 5.68
CA ASP A 179 -20.85 -0.09 5.15
C ASP A 179 -20.84 -0.08 3.61
N GLN A 180 -19.84 -0.69 2.99
CA GLN A 180 -19.75 -0.82 1.53
C GLN A 180 -20.97 -1.54 0.95
N GLU A 181 -21.38 -2.67 1.53
CA GLU A 181 -22.55 -3.43 1.06
C GLU A 181 -23.86 -2.64 1.22
N ARG A 182 -24.02 -1.90 2.33
CA ARG A 182 -25.19 -1.03 2.53
C ARG A 182 -25.24 0.08 1.47
N ARG A 183 -24.11 0.71 1.15
CA ARG A 183 -24.03 1.78 0.14
C ARG A 183 -24.31 1.25 -1.26
N GLU A 184 -23.79 0.09 -1.61
CA GLU A 184 -24.11 -0.56 -2.89
C GLU A 184 -25.60 -0.85 -3.03
N LYS A 185 -26.23 -1.41 -1.99
CA LYS A 185 -27.68 -1.70 -2.02
C LYS A 185 -28.54 -0.44 -2.09
N ALA A 186 -28.06 0.68 -1.54
CA ALA A 186 -28.74 1.97 -1.60
C ALA A 186 -28.51 2.73 -2.93
N THR A 187 -27.62 2.24 -3.79
CA THR A 187 -27.28 2.90 -5.05
C THR A 187 -28.32 2.54 -6.12
N GLU A 188 -28.98 3.54 -6.69
CA GLU A 188 -29.89 3.36 -7.84
C GLU A 188 -29.16 3.12 -9.17
N THR A 189 -27.83 3.13 -9.14
CA THR A 189 -26.97 2.98 -10.31
C THR A 189 -26.84 1.51 -10.71
N ASP A 190 -27.38 1.19 -11.86
CA ASP A 190 -27.27 -0.08 -12.58
C ASP A 190 -26.65 0.16 -13.99
N LEU A 191 -26.50 -0.90 -14.78
CA LEU A 191 -25.99 -0.80 -16.16
C LEU A 191 -26.82 0.15 -17.04
N ALA A 192 -28.11 0.28 -16.76
CA ALA A 192 -29.04 1.07 -17.56
C ALA A 192 -28.94 2.57 -17.27
N THR A 193 -28.82 2.93 -16.00
CA THR A 193 -28.59 4.31 -15.53
C THR A 193 -27.16 4.77 -15.79
N ALA A 194 -26.16 3.90 -15.66
CA ALA A 194 -24.75 4.22 -15.93
C ALA A 194 -24.46 4.50 -17.41
N THR A 195 -25.13 3.80 -18.33
CA THR A 195 -24.97 4.01 -19.78
C THR A 195 -25.97 5.01 -20.36
N GLY A 196 -26.99 5.40 -19.60
CA GLY A 196 -28.13 6.17 -20.08
C GLY A 196 -29.04 5.42 -21.07
N LEU A 197 -28.76 4.14 -21.33
CA LEU A 197 -29.50 3.32 -22.31
C LEU A 197 -30.75 2.67 -21.72
N GLY A 198 -31.10 2.94 -20.46
CA GLY A 198 -32.29 2.38 -19.82
C GLY A 198 -33.61 2.71 -20.55
N HIS A 199 -33.65 3.80 -21.31
CA HIS A 199 -34.81 4.17 -22.13
C HIS A 199 -34.96 3.32 -23.40
N VAL A 200 -33.91 2.61 -23.84
CA VAL A 200 -33.90 1.79 -25.07
C VAL A 200 -34.35 0.35 -24.79
N GLY A 201 -34.24 -0.11 -23.55
CA GLY A 201 -34.65 -1.46 -23.13
C GLY A 201 -33.78 -2.02 -22.02
N ARG A 202 -33.90 -3.33 -21.77
CA ARG A 202 -33.10 -4.01 -20.73
C ARG A 202 -31.63 -4.06 -21.14
N VAL A 203 -30.81 -3.23 -20.51
CA VAL A 203 -29.36 -3.21 -20.73
C VAL A 203 -28.71 -4.44 -20.10
N ARG A 204 -27.91 -5.15 -20.90
CA ARG A 204 -27.09 -6.27 -20.46
C ARG A 204 -25.70 -6.12 -21.05
N ALA A 205 -24.67 -6.59 -20.33
CA ALA A 205 -23.34 -6.68 -20.89
C ALA A 205 -23.35 -7.67 -22.06
N PHE A 206 -22.79 -7.27 -23.21
CA PHE A 206 -22.67 -8.15 -24.39
C PHE A 206 -21.69 -9.29 -24.12
N GLU A 207 -20.60 -8.98 -23.40
CA GLU A 207 -19.64 -9.94 -22.87
C GLU A 207 -19.39 -9.63 -21.39
N SER A 208 -18.96 -10.64 -20.63
CA SER A 208 -18.50 -10.40 -19.25
C SER A 208 -17.19 -9.61 -19.29
N PRO A 209 -16.99 -8.63 -18.38
CA PRO A 209 -15.72 -7.91 -18.27
C PRO A 209 -14.59 -8.81 -17.77
#